data_AF-A0A7E6EHY6-F1
#
_entry.id   AF-A0A7E6EHY6-F1
#
_cell.length_a   1.000
_cell.length_b   1.000
_cell.length_c   1.000
_cell.angle_alpha   90.00
_cell.angle_beta   90.00
_cell.angle_gamma   90.00
#
_symmetry.space_group_name_H-M   'P 1'
#
loop_
_entity.id
_entity.type
_entity.pdbx_description
1 polymer ?
#
loop_
_entity_poly.entity_id
_entity_poly.type
_entity_poly.pdbx_seq_one_letter_code
_entity_poly.pdbx_strand_id
1 'polypeptide(L)'
;METETNISLMRLLSIKPSKLPRHLYFNEKFDEDCIAHRMKGLQKFLYECSLVKDYVSDASFHLFLQSDLTWDELIQHSKGNYKPSLTEVWKMGGRTHPKEPDFWEQIVAGIPSETSKDTN
;
A
#
# COMPACT_ATOMS: atom_id res chain seq x y z
N MET A 1 25.64 -9.44 29.23
CA MET A 1 25.19 -9.45 27.81
C MET A 1 23.75 -9.94 27.65
N GLU A 2 23.17 -10.71 28.58
CA GLU A 2 21.79 -11.23 28.45
C GLU A 2 20.68 -10.25 28.91
N THR A 3 21.05 -9.18 29.59
CA THR A 3 20.11 -8.21 30.18
C THR A 3 19.59 -7.19 29.18
N GLU A 4 20.43 -6.73 28.25
CA GLU A 4 20.03 -5.75 27.22
C GLU A 4 19.05 -6.36 26.20
N THR A 5 19.28 -7.62 25.81
CA THR A 5 18.41 -8.36 24.89
C THR A 5 17.01 -8.57 25.47
N ASN A 6 16.92 -8.89 26.77
CA ASN A 6 15.65 -9.07 27.46
C ASN A 6 14.86 -7.75 27.60
N ILE A 7 15.53 -6.64 27.87
CA ILE A 7 14.89 -5.31 27.94
C ILE A 7 14.40 -4.87 26.55
N SER A 8 15.17 -5.16 25.49
CA SER A 8 14.81 -4.85 24.11
C SER A 8 13.61 -5.68 23.61
N LEU A 9 13.57 -6.97 23.97
CA LEU A 9 12.43 -7.86 23.68
C LEU A 9 11.16 -7.45 24.45
N MET A 10 11.31 -7.07 25.73
CA MET A 10 10.21 -6.57 26.55
C MET A 10 9.62 -5.24 26.03
N ARG A 11 10.44 -4.35 25.44
CA ARG A 11 9.94 -3.14 24.76
C ARG A 11 9.15 -3.46 23.50
N LEU A 12 9.59 -4.42 22.70
CA LEU A 12 8.90 -4.84 21.46
C LEU A 12 7.50 -5.40 21.75
N LEU A 13 7.32 -6.10 22.87
CA LEU A 13 6.03 -6.66 23.30
C LEU A 13 5.00 -5.60 23.74
N SER A 14 5.37 -4.33 23.86
CA SER A 14 4.48 -3.23 24.27
C SER A 14 4.29 -2.14 23.22
N ILE A 15 4.80 -2.33 22.00
CA ILE A 15 4.56 -1.37 20.92
C ILE A 15 3.11 -1.54 20.47
N LYS A 16 2.22 -0.69 20.97
CA LYS A 16 0.94 -0.45 20.30
C LYS A 16 1.23 0.54 19.16
N PRO A 17 0.84 0.24 17.91
CA PRO A 17 1.00 1.19 16.83
C PRO A 17 0.38 2.54 17.21
N SER A 18 1.01 3.62 16.76
CA SER A 18 0.47 4.96 16.91
C SER A 18 -0.92 5.06 16.28
N LYS A 19 -1.68 6.08 16.65
CA LYS A 19 -2.97 6.33 16.00
C LYS A 19 -2.73 6.73 14.55
N LEU A 20 -3.61 6.29 13.65
CA LEU A 20 -3.64 6.78 12.28
C LEU A 20 -3.74 8.32 12.27
N PRO A 21 -3.11 8.99 11.29
CA PRO A 21 -3.27 10.43 11.12
C PRO A 21 -4.76 10.78 10.95
N ARG A 22 -5.13 11.98 11.42
CA ARG A 22 -6.53 12.42 11.45
C ARG A 22 -7.16 12.41 10.06
N HIS A 23 -8.44 12.06 10.01
CA HIS A 23 -9.26 12.20 8.81
C HIS A 23 -9.47 13.69 8.54
N LEU A 24 -9.05 14.17 7.36
CA LEU A 24 -9.24 15.56 6.93
C LEU A 24 -10.56 15.67 6.17
N TYR A 25 -11.42 16.62 6.55
CA TYR A 25 -12.71 16.88 5.91
C TYR A 25 -12.61 18.10 4.99
N PHE A 26 -12.74 17.88 3.67
CA PHE A 26 -12.79 18.90 2.59
C PHE A 26 -11.63 19.92 2.52
N ASN A 27 -11.50 20.61 1.38
CA ASN A 27 -10.53 21.64 0.93
C ASN A 27 -9.04 21.50 1.30
N GLU A 28 -8.68 21.21 2.54
CA GLU A 28 -7.31 20.99 3.04
C GLU A 28 -6.74 19.62 2.62
N LYS A 29 -7.56 18.67 2.15
CA LYS A 29 -7.07 17.33 1.79
C LYS A 29 -6.12 17.30 0.58
N PHE A 30 -6.13 18.37 -0.22
CA PHE A 30 -5.26 18.54 -1.39
C PHE A 30 -4.13 19.54 -1.13
N ASP A 31 -4.07 20.11 0.08
CA ASP A 31 -2.95 20.96 0.49
C ASP A 31 -1.70 20.11 0.64
N GLU A 32 -0.59 20.60 0.09
CA GLU A 32 0.66 19.84 -0.01
C GLU A 32 1.24 19.53 1.38
N ASP A 33 1.17 20.48 2.31
CA ASP A 33 1.61 20.28 3.69
C ASP A 33 0.73 19.26 4.42
N CYS A 34 -0.59 19.32 4.19
CA CYS A 34 -1.52 18.32 4.71
C CYS A 34 -1.23 16.91 4.18
N ILE A 35 -0.95 16.76 2.89
CA ILE A 35 -0.57 15.49 2.27
C ILE A 35 0.75 15.00 2.86
N ALA A 36 1.78 15.85 2.94
CA ALA A 36 3.09 15.49 3.48
C ALA A 36 3.01 15.06 4.95
N HIS A 37 2.20 15.76 5.76
CA HIS A 37 1.98 15.41 7.15
C HIS A 37 1.27 14.05 7.27
N ARG A 38 0.24 13.82 6.45
CA ARG A 38 -0.48 12.53 6.42
C ARG A 38 0.44 11.39 5.99
N MET A 39 1.28 11.59 4.97
CA MET A 39 2.27 10.59 4.53
C MET A 39 3.23 10.21 5.66
N LYS A 40 3.80 11.20 6.37
CA LYS A 40 4.68 10.93 7.52
C LYS A 40 3.95 10.15 8.62
N GLY A 41 2.70 10.49 8.90
CA GLY A 41 1.86 9.77 9.87
C GLY A 41 1.61 8.32 9.48
N LEU A 42 1.24 8.07 8.22
CA LEU A 42 1.02 6.72 7.69
C LEU A 42 2.32 5.90 7.67
N GLN A 43 3.44 6.51 7.26
CA GLN A 43 4.75 5.85 7.25
C GLN A 43 5.14 5.40 8.67
N LYS A 44 4.98 6.29 9.66
CA LYS A 44 5.26 5.95 11.06
C LYS A 44 4.35 4.83 11.57
N PHE A 45 3.06 4.90 11.27
CA PHE A 45 2.09 3.88 11.65
C PHE A 45 2.47 2.49 11.11
N LEU A 46 2.73 2.40 9.80
CA LEU A 46 3.08 1.14 9.16
C LEU A 46 4.42 0.57 9.67
N TYR A 47 5.40 1.46 9.94
CA TYR A 47 6.65 1.06 10.57
C TYR A 47 6.42 0.46 11.96
N GLU A 48 5.60 1.09 12.80
CA GLU A 48 5.32 0.55 14.14
C GLU A 48 4.52 -0.76 14.08
N CYS A 49 3.58 -0.91 13.14
CA CYS A 49 2.90 -2.19 12.90
C CYS A 49 3.88 -3.31 12.52
N SER A 50 4.90 -3.03 11.71
CA SER A 50 5.86 -4.05 11.28
C SER A 50 6.82 -4.51 12.40
N LEU A 51 6.90 -3.78 13.52
CA LEU A 51 7.65 -4.19 14.70
C LEU A 51 6.88 -5.15 15.61
N VAL A 52 5.58 -5.29 15.41
CA VAL A 52 4.68 -6.07 16.26
C VAL A 52 4.36 -7.40 15.60
N LYS A 53 4.70 -8.49 16.30
CA LYS A 53 4.59 -9.86 15.77
C LYS A 53 3.19 -10.21 15.28
N ASP A 54 2.15 -9.79 16.00
CA ASP A 54 0.76 -10.12 15.67
C ASP A 54 0.35 -9.58 14.28
N TYR A 55 0.70 -8.33 13.97
CA TYR A 55 0.44 -7.75 12.65
C TYR A 55 1.29 -8.40 11.56
N VAL A 56 2.56 -8.70 11.83
CA VAL A 56 3.44 -9.38 10.85
C VAL A 56 3.00 -10.83 10.60
N SER A 57 2.31 -11.47 11.54
CA SER A 57 1.73 -12.80 11.32
C SER A 57 0.39 -12.79 10.58
N ASP A 58 -0.23 -11.63 10.39
CA ASP A 58 -1.51 -11.50 9.69
C ASP A 58 -1.31 -11.46 8.17
N ALA A 59 -1.90 -12.43 7.46
CA ALA A 59 -1.90 -12.47 5.99
C ALA A 59 -2.53 -11.21 5.37
N SER A 60 -3.54 -10.63 6.02
CA SER A 60 -4.23 -9.42 5.55
C SER A 60 -3.30 -8.21 5.54
N PHE A 61 -2.38 -8.13 6.51
CA PHE A 61 -1.38 -7.07 6.57
C PHE A 61 -0.39 -7.15 5.40
N HIS A 62 0.06 -8.37 5.07
CA HIS A 62 0.91 -8.60 3.89
C HIS A 62 0.19 -8.28 2.59
N LEU A 63 -1.04 -8.76 2.42
CA LEU A 63 -1.84 -8.48 1.22
C LEU A 63 -2.07 -6.98 1.03
N PHE A 64 -2.39 -6.25 2.11
CA PHE A 64 -2.55 -4.80 2.05
C PHE A 64 -1.28 -4.07 1.57
N LEU A 65 -0.10 -4.52 1.99
CA LEU A 65 1.18 -3.87 1.66
C LEU A 65 1.77 -4.31 0.32
N GLN A 66 1.50 -5.54 -0.10
CA GLN A 66 2.25 -6.22 -1.15
C GLN A 66 1.35 -6.69 -2.30
N SER A 67 0.11 -6.24 -2.37
CA SER A 67 -0.78 -6.51 -3.51
C SER A 67 -1.63 -5.30 -3.89
N ASP A 68 -2.21 -5.37 -5.08
CA ASP A 68 -3.21 -4.42 -5.58
C ASP A 68 -4.65 -4.88 -5.28
N LEU A 69 -4.84 -5.79 -4.32
CA LEU A 69 -6.17 -6.23 -3.90
C LEU A 69 -7.00 -5.05 -3.39
N THR A 70 -8.23 -5.00 -3.88
CA THR A 70 -9.25 -4.09 -3.39
C THR A 70 -9.67 -4.45 -1.97
N TRP A 71 -10.29 -3.50 -1.27
CA TRP A 71 -10.83 -3.74 0.07
C TRP A 71 -11.83 -4.90 0.11
N ASP A 72 -12.68 -5.03 -0.92
CA ASP A 72 -13.66 -6.11 -1.01
C ASP A 72 -12.99 -7.47 -1.19
N GLU A 73 -11.89 -7.55 -1.93
CA GLU A 73 -11.11 -8.78 -2.09
C GLU A 73 -10.37 -9.15 -0.81
N LEU A 74 -9.81 -8.18 -0.08
CA LEU A 74 -9.23 -8.41 1.24
C LEU A 74 -10.27 -8.96 2.22
N ILE A 75 -11.50 -8.45 2.19
CA ILE A 75 -12.63 -8.99 2.98
C ILE A 75 -12.98 -10.41 2.53
N GLN A 76 -12.98 -10.69 1.22
CA GLN A 76 -13.25 -12.04 0.73
C GLN A 76 -12.14 -13.02 1.14
N HIS A 77 -10.88 -12.58 1.15
CA HIS A 77 -9.74 -13.37 1.60
C HIS A 77 -9.84 -13.70 3.08
N SER A 78 -10.17 -12.73 3.93
CA SER A 78 -10.35 -12.98 5.38
C SER A 78 -11.51 -13.93 5.70
N LYS A 79 -12.49 -14.05 4.78
CA LYS A 79 -13.60 -15.01 4.84
C LYS A 79 -13.28 -16.38 4.20
N GLY A 80 -12.10 -16.55 3.60
CA GLY A 80 -11.72 -17.78 2.88
C GLY A 80 -12.39 -17.95 1.51
N ASN A 81 -12.98 -16.89 0.95
CA ASN A 81 -13.73 -16.93 -0.31
C ASN A 81 -12.94 -16.35 -1.50
N TYR A 82 -11.72 -15.88 -1.28
CA TYR A 82 -10.84 -15.38 -2.33
C TYR A 82 -10.00 -16.52 -2.91
N LYS A 83 -9.97 -16.65 -4.24
CA LYS A 83 -9.45 -17.84 -4.93
C LYS A 83 -7.93 -17.90 -5.11
N PRO A 84 -7.19 -16.78 -5.26
CA PRO A 84 -5.74 -16.82 -5.10
C PRO A 84 -5.36 -16.91 -3.62
N SER A 85 -4.58 -17.91 -3.26
CA SER A 85 -3.88 -17.95 -1.98
C SER A 85 -2.83 -16.83 -1.90
N LEU A 86 -2.44 -16.44 -0.68
CA LEU A 86 -1.36 -15.46 -0.45
C LEU A 86 -0.10 -15.74 -1.28
N THR A 87 0.33 -17.01 -1.32
CA THR A 87 1.52 -17.43 -2.08
C THR A 87 1.35 -17.24 -3.58
N GLU A 88 0.15 -17.44 -4.12
CA GLU A 88 -0.15 -17.20 -5.54
C GLU A 88 -0.14 -15.71 -5.85
N VAL A 89 -0.70 -14.88 -4.96
CA VAL A 89 -0.63 -13.41 -5.08
C VAL A 89 0.82 -12.93 -5.13
N TRP A 90 1.68 -13.46 -4.27
CA TRP A 90 3.12 -13.13 -4.30
C TRP A 90 3.84 -13.63 -5.55
N LYS A 91 3.50 -14.81 -6.08
CA LYS A 91 4.05 -15.30 -7.35
C LYS A 91 3.70 -14.37 -8.53
N MET A 92 2.57 -13.67 -8.45
CA MET A 92 2.17 -12.65 -9.42
C MET A 92 2.80 -11.27 -9.13
N GLY A 93 3.72 -11.18 -8.16
CA GLY A 93 4.33 -9.92 -7.75
C GLY A 93 3.34 -8.95 -7.12
N GLY A 94 2.23 -9.45 -6.57
CA GLY A 94 1.18 -8.62 -5.99
C GLY A 94 0.26 -7.95 -6.99
N ARG A 95 0.35 -8.25 -8.29
CA ARG A 95 -0.51 -7.66 -9.32
C ARG A 95 -1.55 -8.67 -9.77
N THR A 96 -2.71 -8.65 -9.11
CA THR A 96 -3.84 -9.53 -9.46
C THR A 96 -4.75 -8.89 -10.49
N HIS A 97 -4.70 -7.57 -10.64
CA HIS A 97 -5.46 -6.86 -11.65
C HIS A 97 -4.62 -6.66 -12.92
N PRO A 98 -5.24 -6.77 -14.11
CA PRO A 98 -4.58 -6.33 -15.33
C PRO A 98 -4.20 -4.85 -15.17
N LYS A 99 -3.01 -4.48 -15.66
CA LYS A 99 -2.63 -3.06 -15.72
C LYS A 99 -3.72 -2.30 -16.46
N GLU A 100 -4.37 -1.37 -15.78
CA GLU A 100 -5.15 -0.37 -16.52
C GLU A 100 -4.20 0.31 -17.50
N PRO A 101 -4.61 0.48 -18.78
CA PRO A 101 -3.76 1.17 -19.74
C PRO A 101 -3.53 2.58 -19.24
N ASP A 102 -2.27 3.01 -19.18
CA ASP A 102 -1.91 4.33 -18.70
C ASP A 102 -2.76 5.35 -19.46
N PHE A 103 -3.46 6.23 -18.74
CA PHE A 103 -4.34 7.23 -19.34
C PHE A 103 -3.63 8.03 -20.45
N TRP A 104 -2.33 8.30 -20.25
CA TRP A 104 -1.48 8.95 -21.24
C TRP A 104 -1.17 8.07 -22.46
N GLU A 105 -1.04 6.76 -22.31
CA GLU A 105 -0.85 5.84 -23.45
C GLU A 105 -2.09 5.82 -24.35
N GLN A 106 -3.29 5.87 -23.77
CA GLN A 106 -4.54 5.95 -24.53
C GLN A 106 -4.70 7.28 -25.28
N ILE A 107 -4.34 8.40 -24.64
CA ILE A 107 -4.38 9.72 -25.27
C ILE A 107 -3.35 9.81 -26.40
N VAL A 108 -2.11 9.37 -26.17
CA VAL A 108 -1.04 9.43 -27.18
C VAL A 108 -1.35 8.52 -28.37
N ALA A 109 -1.94 7.34 -28.15
CA ALA A 109 -2.39 6.46 -29.24
C ALA A 109 -3.53 7.05 -30.09
N GLY A 110 -4.30 8.00 -29.54
CA GLY A 110 -5.39 8.69 -30.22
C GLY A 110 -5.00 9.95 -31.00
N ILE A 111 -3.76 10.43 -30.87
CA ILE A 111 -3.28 11.61 -31.60
C ILE A 111 -2.74 11.14 -32.98
N PRO A 112 -3.36 11.55 -34.10
CA PRO A 112 -2.81 11.26 -35.42
C PRO A 112 -1.42 11.91 -35.52
N SER A 113 -0.41 11.11 -35.87
CA SER A 113 0.92 11.63 -36.19
C SER A 113 0.81 12.49 -37.45
N GLU A 114 0.66 13.80 -37.31
CA GLU A 114 0.87 14.73 -38.40
C GLU A 114 2.33 14.60 -38.85
N THR A 115 2.53 13.81 -39.89
CA THR A 115 3.78 13.81 -40.63
C THR A 115 3.85 15.16 -41.33
N SER A 116 4.70 16.05 -40.82
CA SER A 116 5.18 17.21 -41.57
C SER A 116 5.57 16.73 -42.97
N LYS A 117 4.82 17.20 -43.97
CA LYS A 117 5.28 17.25 -45.35
C LYS A 117 5.85 18.64 -45.57
N ASP A 118 7.02 18.88 -44.99
CA ASP A 118 7.96 19.83 -45.57
C ASP A 118 8.62 19.18 -46.78
N THR A 119 8.44 19.81 -47.94
CA THR A 119 9.17 19.74 -49.24
C THR A 119 8.12 19.77 -50.37
N ASN A 120 8.13 20.71 -51.32
CA ASN A 120 9.09 21.72 -51.79
C ASN A 120 8.30 22.83 -52.49
#